data_AF-A0A4P5Y763-F1
#
_entry.id   AF-A0A4P5Y763-F1
#
_cell.length_a   1.000
_cell.length_b   1.000
_cell.length_c   1.000
_cell.angle_alpha   90.00
_cell.angle_beta   90.00
_cell.angle_gamma   90.00
#
_symmetry.space_group_name_H-M   'P 1'
#
loop_
_entity.id
_entity.type
_entity.pdbx_description
1 polymer ?
#
loop_
_entity_poly.entity_id
_entity_poly.type
_entity_poly.pdbx_seq_one_letter_code
_entity_poly.pdbx_strand_id
1 'polypeptide(L)'
;MSPVCVIDCGTSAVRAFIAEVSGESTRVLEDISRPVDLASALLTGRLRREAMDSVESAIAGIVAAAHAYGVERFRAVATSLREVLNADVLIERLRTQTGIDLEVIASPEEARLYFEAVRMLSRRCGFDLAGDSLLIEIGGGGSCLSLVRDGKMVHAVEEHYGTHRLHEQFRGMRDSMDYAVSIDRLAQGAVRAVLGRLPVAKVDRLVVTGGVVRRLFTLIIGQEPAADEIQVLEARLVAGWYERMQPLTPAQRAERCGLDTDRAAMLLPAAALIRHLCERTGASSIRVPPITLRDGLMADLLPGAEGPHHLGSSHLLAEARQLVARYHGDLAYAEHTAALCCQLFDQTRELHGLGPRERVLLEFSALVHDIGAYINVRNRHKHTMYLIESSDLAGLTTEEQDVVAQVARYHRKSVPEPHHTGFTVLPRRLRVVVSTLAALLRIAYALDVERCQRIRTLRCEVRGRDLLIHVDRRQVALERWAVAGKSDLFSDVFGLDVRVVPREER
;
A
#
# COMPACT_ATOMS: atom_id res chain seq x y z
N MET A 1 -27.40 -5.42 13.82
CA MET A 1 -25.95 -5.14 13.79
C MET A 1 -25.24 -6.47 13.78
N SER A 2 -24.19 -6.64 12.97
CA SER A 2 -23.45 -7.90 12.92
C SER A 2 -22.17 -7.75 13.73
N PRO A 3 -21.93 -8.59 14.75
CA PRO A 3 -20.71 -8.54 15.53
C PRO A 3 -19.53 -9.05 14.69
N VAL A 4 -18.42 -8.35 14.75
CA VAL A 4 -17.17 -8.67 14.06
C VAL A 4 -16.00 -8.61 15.04
N CYS A 5 -14.94 -9.35 14.75
CA CYS A 5 -13.69 -9.27 15.49
C CYS A 5 -12.53 -8.99 14.53
N VAL A 6 -11.77 -7.93 14.79
CA VAL A 6 -10.52 -7.66 14.09
C VAL A 6 -9.35 -7.91 15.03
N ILE A 7 -8.31 -8.58 14.56
CA ILE A 7 -7.13 -8.97 15.35
C ILE A 7 -5.87 -8.44 14.66
N ASP A 8 -5.06 -7.71 15.40
CA ASP A 8 -3.72 -7.24 15.03
C ASP A 8 -2.68 -7.97 15.89
N CYS A 9 -1.89 -8.83 15.26
CA CYS A 9 -0.72 -9.45 15.86
C CYS A 9 0.52 -8.57 15.58
N GLY A 10 0.81 -7.67 16.52
CA GLY A 10 1.97 -6.80 16.48
C GLY A 10 3.14 -7.32 17.32
N THR A 11 4.25 -6.58 17.29
CA THR A 11 5.51 -6.99 17.93
C THR A 11 5.42 -7.20 19.45
N SER A 12 4.60 -6.40 20.15
CA SER A 12 4.58 -6.33 21.62
C SER A 12 3.25 -6.77 22.25
N ALA A 13 2.23 -6.99 21.42
CA ALA A 13 0.90 -7.36 21.87
C ALA A 13 0.09 -7.88 20.69
N VAL A 14 -0.78 -8.85 20.97
CA VAL A 14 -1.92 -9.18 20.13
C VAL A 14 -3.10 -8.34 20.62
N ARG A 15 -3.67 -7.54 19.72
CA ARG A 15 -4.76 -6.60 20.02
C ARG A 15 -5.99 -6.97 19.22
N ALA A 16 -7.17 -6.75 19.78
CA ALA A 16 -8.41 -7.00 19.07
C ALA A 16 -9.48 -5.96 19.39
N PHE A 17 -10.34 -5.69 18.42
CA PHE A 17 -11.64 -5.08 18.68
C PHE A 17 -12.70 -6.12 18.45
N ILE A 18 -13.59 -6.29 19.43
CA ILE A 18 -14.91 -6.87 19.22
C ILE A 18 -15.85 -5.70 19.02
N ALA A 19 -16.51 -5.63 17.87
CA ALA A 19 -17.30 -4.47 17.49
C ALA A 19 -18.60 -4.87 16.79
N GLU A 20 -19.60 -4.01 16.90
CA GLU A 20 -20.80 -4.07 16.07
C GLU A 20 -20.66 -3.16 14.86
N VAL A 21 -21.07 -3.68 13.70
CA VAL A 21 -21.16 -2.92 12.45
C VAL A 21 -22.62 -2.74 12.05
N SER A 22 -23.00 -1.50 11.74
CA SER A 22 -24.34 -1.14 11.26
C SER A 22 -24.25 0.02 10.27
N GLY A 23 -24.43 -0.27 8.98
CA GLY A 23 -24.15 0.73 7.94
C GLY A 23 -22.70 1.21 8.05
N GLU A 24 -22.47 2.51 7.95
CA GLU A 24 -21.15 3.13 8.11
C GLU A 24 -20.73 3.32 9.58
N SER A 25 -21.60 2.99 10.54
CA SER A 25 -21.30 3.14 11.96
C SER A 25 -20.66 1.88 12.53
N THR A 26 -19.61 2.10 13.33
CA THR A 26 -18.96 1.06 14.14
C THR A 26 -19.13 1.40 15.62
N ARG A 27 -19.34 0.38 16.44
CA ARG A 27 -19.31 0.50 17.89
C ARG A 27 -18.40 -0.58 18.46
N VAL A 28 -17.27 -0.17 19.04
CA VAL A 28 -16.39 -1.09 19.76
C VAL A 28 -17.12 -1.52 21.04
N LEU A 29 -17.35 -2.82 21.19
CA LEU A 29 -17.91 -3.45 22.38
C LEU A 29 -16.80 -3.78 23.39
N GLU A 30 -15.66 -4.26 22.88
CA GLU A 30 -14.50 -4.61 23.70
C GLU A 30 -13.19 -4.29 22.98
N ASP A 31 -12.26 -3.62 23.69
CA ASP A 31 -10.87 -3.40 23.27
C ASP A 31 -9.96 -4.33 24.08
N ILE A 32 -9.48 -5.39 23.43
CA ILE A 32 -8.64 -6.41 24.05
C ILE A 32 -7.18 -6.16 23.67
N SER A 33 -6.29 -6.22 24.65
CA SER A 33 -4.83 -6.22 24.44
C SER A 33 -4.18 -7.32 25.28
N ARG A 34 -3.54 -8.29 24.62
CA ARG A 34 -2.79 -9.38 25.25
C ARG A 34 -1.29 -9.18 24.99
N PRO A 35 -0.45 -9.01 26.02
CA PRO A 35 0.98 -8.80 25.81
C PRO A 35 1.63 -10.07 25.22
N VAL A 36 2.51 -9.86 24.25
CA VAL A 36 3.41 -10.89 23.68
C VAL A 36 4.77 -10.24 23.44
N ASP A 37 5.83 -11.03 23.31
CA ASP A 37 7.15 -10.50 22.94
C ASP A 37 7.67 -11.19 21.67
N LEU A 38 7.54 -10.48 20.56
CA LEU A 38 8.07 -10.87 19.25
C LEU A 38 9.27 -10.00 18.84
N ALA A 39 9.77 -9.11 19.71
CA ALA A 39 10.81 -8.15 19.36
C ALA A 39 12.12 -8.85 18.96
N SER A 40 12.47 -9.93 19.66
CA SER A 40 13.64 -10.74 19.32
C SER A 40 13.53 -11.37 17.92
N ALA A 41 12.33 -11.71 17.46
CA ALA A 41 12.12 -12.34 16.15
C ALA A 41 12.40 -11.38 14.99
N LEU A 42 12.25 -10.07 15.21
CA LEU A 42 12.59 -9.03 14.23
C LEU A 42 14.08 -8.99 13.89
N LEU A 43 14.95 -9.48 14.79
CA LEU A 43 16.40 -9.53 14.57
C LEU A 43 16.89 -10.92 14.18
N THR A 44 16.31 -11.98 14.76
CA THR A 44 16.73 -13.35 14.50
C THR A 44 16.10 -13.95 13.24
N GLY A 45 15.03 -13.34 12.72
CA GLY A 45 14.21 -13.89 11.64
C GLY A 45 13.49 -15.19 12.02
N ARG A 46 13.41 -15.52 13.32
CA ARG A 46 12.84 -16.79 13.81
C ARG A 46 12.11 -16.61 15.14
N LEU A 47 10.92 -17.19 15.22
CA LEU A 47 10.16 -17.33 16.45
C LEU A 47 10.69 -18.49 17.30
N ARG A 48 10.84 -18.25 18.60
CA ARG A 48 11.03 -19.31 19.62
C ARG A 48 9.70 -19.94 19.97
N ARG A 49 9.74 -21.16 20.54
CA ARG A 49 8.54 -21.90 20.91
C ARG A 49 7.69 -21.13 21.91
N GLU A 50 8.31 -20.54 22.92
CA GLU A 50 7.63 -19.76 23.97
C GLU A 50 6.88 -18.56 23.40
N ALA A 51 7.44 -17.91 22.37
CA ALA A 51 6.80 -16.81 21.67
C ALA A 51 5.59 -17.29 20.86
N MET A 52 5.69 -18.43 20.17
CA MET A 52 4.56 -19.04 19.46
C MET A 52 3.43 -19.41 20.43
N ASP A 53 3.76 -20.11 21.52
CA ASP A 53 2.80 -20.55 22.52
C ASP A 53 2.09 -19.35 23.18
N SER A 54 2.81 -18.24 23.38
CA SER A 54 2.24 -16.99 23.90
C SER A 54 1.25 -16.34 22.91
N VAL A 55 1.57 -16.30 21.62
CA VAL A 55 0.65 -15.78 20.58
C VAL A 55 -0.58 -16.68 20.43
N GLU A 56 -0.40 -18.00 20.44
CA GLU A 56 -1.49 -18.98 20.41
C GLU A 56 -2.44 -18.81 21.58
N SER A 57 -1.90 -18.70 22.80
CA SER A 57 -2.71 -18.45 23.99
C SER A 57 -3.47 -17.11 23.91
N ALA A 58 -2.82 -16.06 23.43
CA ALA A 58 -3.43 -14.73 23.28
C ALA A 58 -4.59 -14.75 22.27
N ILE A 59 -4.37 -15.32 21.08
CA ILE A 59 -5.40 -15.41 20.03
C ILE A 59 -6.54 -16.35 20.46
N ALA A 60 -6.24 -17.51 21.05
CA ALA A 60 -7.28 -18.40 21.55
C ALA A 60 -8.18 -17.72 22.61
N GLY A 61 -7.60 -16.93 23.51
CA GLY A 61 -8.35 -16.14 24.48
C GLY A 61 -9.24 -15.07 23.84
N ILE A 62 -8.75 -14.39 22.80
CA ILE A 62 -9.52 -13.41 22.02
C ILE A 62 -10.68 -14.08 21.27
N VAL A 63 -10.44 -15.24 20.65
CA VAL A 63 -11.45 -16.00 19.92
C VAL A 63 -12.55 -16.49 20.86
N ALA A 64 -12.19 -17.02 22.03
CA ALA A 64 -13.15 -17.41 23.05
C ALA A 64 -14.02 -16.24 23.52
N ALA A 65 -13.41 -15.07 23.76
CA ALA A 65 -14.16 -13.84 24.08
C ALA A 65 -15.08 -13.44 22.93
N ALA A 66 -14.59 -13.37 21.69
CA ALA A 66 -15.38 -13.00 20.52
C ALA A 66 -16.59 -13.91 20.27
N HIS A 67 -16.44 -15.22 20.47
CA HIS A 67 -17.56 -16.17 20.37
C HIS A 67 -18.62 -15.95 21.46
N ALA A 68 -18.24 -15.49 22.65
CA ALA A 68 -19.21 -15.12 23.69
C ALA A 68 -20.11 -13.94 23.27
N TYR A 69 -19.64 -13.07 22.36
CA TYR A 69 -20.43 -12.01 21.73
C TYR A 69 -21.14 -12.46 20.43
N GLY A 70 -21.06 -13.75 20.07
CA GLY A 70 -21.65 -14.28 18.84
C GLY A 70 -20.93 -13.86 17.56
N VAL A 71 -19.64 -13.51 17.64
CA VAL A 71 -18.85 -13.20 16.45
C VAL A 71 -18.61 -14.46 15.61
N GLU A 72 -18.97 -14.37 14.33
CA GLU A 72 -18.63 -15.37 13.31
C GLU A 72 -17.62 -14.83 12.27
N ARG A 73 -17.56 -13.50 12.10
CA ARG A 73 -16.71 -12.85 11.11
C ARG A 73 -15.44 -12.30 11.77
N PHE A 74 -14.31 -12.90 11.42
CA PHE A 74 -12.98 -12.50 11.89
C PHE A 74 -12.14 -11.90 10.76
N ARG A 75 -11.31 -10.92 11.10
CA ARG A 75 -10.20 -10.45 10.26
C ARG A 75 -8.95 -10.35 11.10
N ALA A 76 -8.03 -11.30 10.96
CA ALA A 76 -6.80 -11.35 11.71
C ALA A 76 -5.60 -11.09 10.79
N VAL A 77 -4.73 -10.18 11.20
CA VAL A 77 -3.49 -9.86 10.47
C VAL A 77 -2.29 -9.85 11.40
N ALA A 78 -1.10 -10.07 10.85
CA ALA A 78 0.17 -9.93 11.53
C ALA A 78 1.13 -9.04 10.72
N THR A 79 1.66 -7.99 11.36
CA THR A 79 2.67 -7.11 10.75
C THR A 79 4.08 -7.53 11.15
N SER A 80 4.26 -8.05 12.36
CA SER A 80 5.58 -8.42 12.90
C SER A 80 6.15 -9.75 12.37
N LEU A 81 5.41 -10.47 11.53
CA LEU A 81 5.79 -11.79 11.04
C LEU A 81 6.34 -11.79 9.61
N ARG A 82 6.37 -10.64 8.91
CA ARG A 82 6.85 -10.51 7.52
C ARG A 82 8.24 -11.09 7.29
N GLU A 83 9.14 -10.84 8.23
CA GLU A 83 10.56 -11.23 8.14
C GLU A 83 10.86 -12.55 8.85
N VAL A 84 9.84 -13.24 9.36
CA VAL A 84 10.00 -14.43 10.18
C VAL A 84 9.91 -15.70 9.32
N LEU A 85 11.04 -16.41 9.19
CA LEU A 85 11.17 -17.59 8.33
C LEU A 85 10.29 -18.77 8.73
N ASN A 86 9.91 -18.88 10.01
CA ASN A 86 9.04 -19.93 10.53
C ASN A 86 7.65 -19.42 10.94
N ALA A 87 7.18 -18.31 10.33
CA ALA A 87 5.84 -17.77 10.56
C ALA A 87 4.74 -18.78 10.18
N ASP A 88 4.89 -19.48 9.04
CA ASP A 88 3.91 -20.47 8.56
C ASP A 88 3.60 -21.56 9.59
N VAL A 89 4.59 -21.94 10.40
CA VAL A 89 4.40 -22.92 11.48
C VAL A 89 3.42 -22.38 12.53
N LEU A 90 3.55 -21.11 12.91
CA LEU A 90 2.64 -20.46 13.85
C LEU A 90 1.24 -20.31 13.24
N ILE A 91 1.15 -19.88 11.98
CA ILE A 91 -0.11 -19.65 11.27
C ILE A 91 -0.92 -20.95 11.18
N GLU A 92 -0.30 -22.06 10.77
CA GLU A 92 -1.00 -23.36 10.68
C GLU A 92 -1.38 -23.93 12.05
N ARG A 93 -0.56 -23.71 13.10
CA ARG A 93 -0.91 -24.06 14.48
C ARG A 93 -2.16 -23.29 14.94
N LEU A 94 -2.19 -21.98 14.73
CA LEU A 94 -3.33 -21.12 15.05
C LEU A 94 -4.60 -21.53 14.31
N ARG A 95 -4.49 -21.78 13.01
CA ARG A 95 -5.60 -22.23 12.18
C ARG A 95 -6.18 -23.55 12.67
N THR A 96 -5.33 -24.51 12.99
CA THR A 96 -5.76 -25.83 13.50
C THR A 96 -6.43 -25.71 14.87
N GLN A 97 -5.91 -24.87 15.75
CA GLN A 97 -6.41 -24.75 17.13
C GLN A 97 -7.66 -23.88 17.25
N THR A 98 -7.75 -22.80 16.46
CA THR A 98 -8.76 -21.74 16.66
C THR A 98 -9.66 -21.54 15.44
N GLY A 99 -9.33 -22.13 14.29
CA GLY A 99 -10.02 -21.87 13.02
C GLY A 99 -9.70 -20.51 12.39
N ILE A 100 -8.89 -19.67 13.05
CA ILE A 100 -8.53 -18.34 12.55
C ILE A 100 -7.41 -18.42 11.52
N ASP A 101 -7.66 -17.80 10.38
CA ASP A 101 -6.64 -17.55 9.36
C ASP A 101 -5.91 -16.24 9.69
N LEU A 102 -4.66 -16.34 10.17
CA LEU A 102 -3.83 -15.20 10.49
C LEU A 102 -3.03 -14.79 9.25
N GLU A 103 -3.43 -13.69 8.63
CA GLU A 103 -2.77 -13.22 7.42
C GLU A 103 -1.52 -12.39 7.74
N VAL A 104 -0.37 -12.74 7.17
CA VAL A 104 0.81 -11.86 7.20
C VAL A 104 0.67 -10.83 6.09
N ILE A 105 0.33 -9.59 6.46
CA ILE A 105 0.16 -8.51 5.50
C ILE A 105 1.50 -7.88 5.15
N ALA A 106 1.70 -7.46 3.91
CA ALA A 106 2.88 -6.69 3.50
C ALA A 106 2.77 -5.21 3.88
N SER A 107 3.87 -4.47 3.75
CA SER A 107 3.96 -3.05 4.11
C SER A 107 3.05 -2.12 3.32
N PRO A 108 2.84 -2.32 2.00
CA PRO A 108 1.85 -1.55 1.24
C PRO A 108 0.42 -1.73 1.78
N GLU A 109 0.10 -2.93 2.28
CA GLU A 109 -1.21 -3.22 2.85
C GLU A 109 -1.38 -2.58 4.24
N GLU A 110 -0.35 -2.59 5.08
CA GLU A 110 -0.38 -1.86 6.34
C GLU A 110 -0.52 -0.34 6.12
N ALA A 111 0.23 0.20 5.15
CA ALA A 111 0.11 1.61 4.75
C ALA A 111 -1.30 1.95 4.25
N ARG A 112 -1.93 1.04 3.49
CA ARG A 112 -3.32 1.17 3.04
C ARG A 112 -4.29 1.19 4.21
N LEU A 113 -4.17 0.27 5.16
CA LEU A 113 -5.04 0.17 6.33
C LEU A 113 -4.97 1.43 7.20
N TYR A 114 -3.77 1.96 7.44
CA TYR A 114 -3.62 3.24 8.14
C TYR A 114 -4.22 4.42 7.36
N PHE A 115 -4.04 4.44 6.04
CA PHE A 115 -4.67 5.46 5.20
C PHE A 115 -6.21 5.40 5.29
N GLU A 116 -6.80 4.22 5.23
CA GLU A 116 -8.25 4.03 5.36
C GLU A 116 -8.75 4.43 6.75
N ALA A 117 -8.02 4.09 7.82
CA ALA A 117 -8.33 4.53 9.17
C ALA A 117 -8.35 6.08 9.29
N VAL A 118 -7.34 6.77 8.73
CA VAL A 118 -7.31 8.23 8.69
C VAL A 118 -8.47 8.76 7.85
N ARG A 119 -8.76 8.17 6.69
CA ARG A 119 -9.85 8.60 5.80
C ARG A 119 -11.21 8.52 6.48
N MET A 120 -11.45 7.45 7.23
CA MET A 120 -12.67 7.30 8.03
C MET A 120 -12.77 8.31 9.16
N LEU A 121 -11.68 8.53 9.90
CA LEU A 121 -11.66 9.54 10.97
C LEU A 121 -11.87 10.95 10.40
N SER A 122 -11.23 11.25 9.27
CA SER A 122 -11.31 12.53 8.55
C SER A 122 -12.76 12.93 8.26
N ARG A 123 -13.59 11.98 7.80
CA ARG A 123 -15.02 12.20 7.56
C ARG A 123 -15.82 12.53 8.82
N ARG A 124 -15.46 11.93 9.97
CA ARG A 124 -16.16 12.14 11.25
C ARG A 124 -15.80 13.47 11.91
N CYS A 125 -14.53 13.86 11.86
CA CYS A 125 -14.03 15.06 12.55
C CYS A 125 -13.92 16.29 11.64
N GLY A 126 -14.30 16.20 10.36
CA GLY A 126 -14.24 17.31 9.41
C GLY A 126 -12.81 17.71 9.04
N PHE A 127 -11.85 16.80 9.18
CA PHE A 127 -10.46 17.01 8.76
C PHE A 127 -10.31 16.63 7.29
N ASP A 128 -9.80 17.53 6.46
CA ASP A 128 -9.50 17.21 5.06
C ASP A 128 -8.02 16.84 4.84
N LEU A 129 -7.81 16.00 3.83
CA LEU A 129 -6.50 15.60 3.32
C LEU A 129 -6.19 16.31 1.98
N ALA A 130 -6.68 17.53 1.78
CA ALA A 130 -6.43 18.31 0.57
C ALA A 130 -4.95 18.73 0.46
N GLY A 131 -4.38 18.86 -0.74
CA GLY A 131 -2.95 19.15 -0.92
C GLY A 131 -2.04 17.96 -0.57
N ASP A 132 -0.76 18.24 -0.28
CA ASP A 132 0.26 17.22 -0.03
C ASP A 132 0.37 16.93 1.48
N SER A 133 -0.03 15.72 1.88
CA SER A 133 0.07 15.24 3.26
C SER A 133 1.00 14.03 3.33
N LEU A 134 1.83 13.97 4.37
CA LEU A 134 2.61 12.78 4.67
C LEU A 134 2.00 12.09 5.88
N LEU A 135 1.51 10.86 5.67
CA LEU A 135 1.01 9.98 6.71
C LEU A 135 2.15 9.05 7.13
N ILE A 136 2.52 9.10 8.40
CA ILE A 136 3.55 8.23 8.97
C ILE A 136 2.93 7.39 10.06
N GLU A 137 3.17 6.08 10.00
CA GLU A 137 3.07 5.23 11.17
C GLU A 137 4.46 4.90 11.70
N ILE A 138 4.66 5.09 13.00
CA ILE A 138 5.86 4.67 13.72
C ILE A 138 5.51 3.44 14.56
N GLY A 139 5.74 2.28 13.97
CA GLY A 139 5.44 0.98 14.55
C GLY A 139 6.56 0.40 15.40
N GLY A 140 6.36 -0.86 15.81
CA GLY A 140 7.35 -1.61 16.58
C GLY A 140 8.48 -2.18 15.72
N GLY A 141 8.13 -2.74 14.57
CA GLY A 141 9.09 -3.36 13.63
C GLY A 141 9.67 -2.38 12.61
N GLY A 142 8.85 -1.47 12.08
CA GLY A 142 9.25 -0.49 11.08
C GLY A 142 8.42 0.78 11.20
N SER A 143 8.65 1.71 10.28
CA SER A 143 7.81 2.88 10.07
C SER A 143 7.33 2.92 8.62
N CYS A 144 6.02 3.01 8.41
CA CYS A 144 5.42 3.16 7.09
C CYS A 144 5.14 4.63 6.80
N LEU A 145 5.54 5.12 5.62
CA LEU A 145 5.31 6.48 5.16
C LEU A 145 4.52 6.48 3.85
N SER A 146 3.38 7.16 3.86
CA SER A 146 2.49 7.29 2.71
C SER A 146 2.36 8.74 2.29
N LEU A 147 2.60 9.02 1.00
CA LEU A 147 2.31 10.31 0.40
C LEU A 147 0.85 10.33 -0.03
N VAL A 148 0.10 11.29 0.50
CA VAL A 148 -1.30 11.55 0.14
C VAL A 148 -1.36 12.88 -0.59
N ARG A 149 -1.85 12.88 -1.83
CA ARG A 149 -2.07 14.08 -2.64
C ARG A 149 -3.55 14.25 -2.92
N ASP A 150 -4.12 15.38 -2.50
CA ASP A 150 -5.54 15.70 -2.69
C ASP A 150 -6.47 14.56 -2.28
N GLY A 151 -6.22 14.03 -1.08
CA GLY A 151 -6.98 12.92 -0.50
C GLY A 151 -6.72 11.55 -1.12
N LYS A 152 -5.80 11.43 -2.08
CA LYS A 152 -5.43 10.15 -2.69
C LYS A 152 -4.07 9.72 -2.19
N MET A 153 -4.00 8.52 -1.62
CA MET A 153 -2.72 7.83 -1.42
C MET A 153 -2.07 7.55 -2.79
N VAL A 154 -0.86 8.06 -3.00
CA VAL A 154 -0.14 8.00 -4.28
C VAL A 154 1.30 7.51 -4.18
N HIS A 155 1.76 7.17 -2.96
CA HIS A 155 2.96 6.39 -2.74
C HIS A 155 2.97 5.81 -1.33
N ALA A 156 3.64 4.68 -1.15
CA ALA A 156 3.96 4.11 0.16
C ALA A 156 5.39 3.57 0.17
N VAL A 157 6.10 3.79 1.27
CA VAL A 157 7.42 3.20 1.51
C VAL A 157 7.54 2.82 2.98
N GLU A 158 8.30 1.78 3.25
CA GLU A 158 8.68 1.38 4.61
C GLU A 158 10.17 1.63 4.84
N GLU A 159 10.49 1.93 6.08
CA GLU A 159 11.85 1.87 6.62
C GLU A 159 11.86 0.99 7.87
N HIS A 160 12.94 0.23 8.07
CA HIS A 160 13.16 -0.58 9.29
C HIS A 160 13.53 0.28 10.51
N TYR A 161 12.79 1.37 10.71
CA TYR A 161 12.87 2.26 11.85
C TYR A 161 11.66 2.00 12.76
N GLY A 162 11.70 0.91 13.53
CA GLY A 162 10.67 0.58 14.51
C GLY A 162 11.17 0.79 15.94
N THR A 163 10.32 1.31 16.84
CA THR A 163 10.78 1.62 18.22
C THR A 163 11.22 0.36 18.97
N HIS A 164 10.51 -0.76 18.80
CA HIS A 164 10.87 -2.05 19.42
C HIS A 164 12.08 -2.69 18.73
N ARG A 165 12.17 -2.59 17.39
CA ARG A 165 13.35 -3.04 16.63
C ARG A 165 14.61 -2.33 17.12
N LEU A 166 14.58 -1.00 17.18
CA LEU A 166 15.71 -0.20 17.63
C LEU A 166 16.02 -0.44 19.10
N HIS A 167 15.00 -0.54 19.94
CA HIS A 167 15.20 -0.90 21.33
C HIS A 167 15.96 -2.23 21.45
N GLU A 168 15.56 -3.27 20.71
CA GLU A 168 16.22 -4.57 20.71
C GLU A 168 17.62 -4.54 20.09
N GLN A 169 17.79 -3.91 18.93
CA GLN A 169 19.08 -3.80 18.23
C GLN A 169 20.15 -3.11 19.08
N PHE A 170 19.76 -2.13 19.89
CA PHE A 170 20.66 -1.35 20.74
C PHE A 170 20.68 -1.83 22.19
N ARG A 171 20.24 -3.07 22.49
CA ARG A 171 20.17 -3.63 23.86
C ARG A 171 21.46 -3.41 24.66
N GLY A 172 22.64 -3.64 24.05
CA GLY A 172 23.94 -3.47 24.70
C GLY A 172 24.37 -2.03 24.97
N MET A 173 23.67 -1.03 24.41
CA MET A 173 23.99 0.39 24.55
C MET A 173 22.93 1.16 25.35
N ARG A 174 21.81 0.54 25.75
CA ARG A 174 20.67 1.22 26.37
C ARG A 174 21.03 2.04 27.62
N ASP A 175 22.02 1.57 28.38
CA ASP A 175 22.48 2.21 29.61
C ASP A 175 23.57 3.28 29.38
N SER A 176 24.04 3.43 28.14
CA SER A 176 25.01 4.47 27.77
C SER A 176 24.32 5.74 27.29
N MET A 177 24.96 6.89 27.53
CA MET A 177 24.58 8.15 26.89
C MET A 177 24.73 8.11 25.36
N ASP A 178 25.54 7.18 24.82
CA ASP A 178 25.71 6.97 23.39
C ASP A 178 24.43 6.48 22.70
N TYR A 179 23.47 5.92 23.46
CA TYR A 179 22.18 5.50 22.92
C TYR A 179 21.44 6.66 22.26
N ALA A 180 21.28 7.78 22.95
CA ALA A 180 20.54 8.92 22.44
C ALA A 180 21.16 9.48 21.15
N VAL A 181 22.50 9.62 21.13
CA VAL A 181 23.26 10.10 19.96
C VAL A 181 23.13 9.12 18.78
N SER A 182 23.21 7.82 19.04
CA SER A 182 23.07 6.79 18.00
C SER A 182 21.67 6.78 17.40
N ILE A 183 20.64 6.86 18.25
CA ILE A 183 19.24 6.94 17.83
C ILE A 183 18.98 8.21 17.01
N ASP A 184 19.57 9.35 17.38
CA ASP A 184 19.42 10.59 16.63
C ASP A 184 19.98 10.49 15.21
N ARG A 185 21.19 9.95 15.08
CA ARG A 185 21.86 9.76 13.77
C ARG A 185 21.10 8.77 12.90
N LEU A 186 20.57 7.70 13.49
CA LEU A 186 19.74 6.74 12.77
C LEU A 186 18.41 7.35 12.32
N ALA A 187 17.76 8.14 13.18
CA ALA A 187 16.54 8.85 12.82
C ALA A 187 16.80 9.78 11.63
N GLN A 188 17.90 10.52 11.67
CA GLN A 188 18.31 11.39 10.56
C GLN A 188 18.54 10.59 9.27
N GLY A 189 19.21 9.43 9.36
CA GLY A 189 19.42 8.53 8.23
C GLY A 189 18.13 7.98 7.64
N ALA A 190 17.23 7.48 8.50
CA ALA A 190 15.91 6.97 8.12
C ALA A 190 15.07 8.03 7.39
N VAL A 191 15.01 9.26 7.92
CA VAL A 191 14.29 10.35 7.24
C VAL A 191 14.89 10.64 5.86
N ARG A 192 16.22 10.66 5.72
CA ARG A 192 16.87 10.86 4.41
C ARG A 192 16.54 9.74 3.43
N ALA A 193 16.59 8.48 3.88
CA ALA A 193 16.31 7.31 3.06
C ALA A 193 14.86 7.33 2.55
N VAL A 194 13.91 7.60 3.45
CA VAL A 194 12.49 7.60 3.11
C VAL A 194 12.11 8.80 2.24
N LEU A 195 12.44 10.03 2.66
CA LEU A 195 12.06 11.22 1.88
C LEU A 195 12.78 11.25 0.52
N GLY A 196 13.96 10.65 0.39
CA GLY A 196 14.63 10.49 -0.91
C GLY A 196 13.90 9.58 -1.90
N ARG A 197 12.98 8.74 -1.42
CA ARG A 197 12.13 7.86 -2.26
C ARG A 197 10.77 8.49 -2.57
N LEU A 198 10.42 9.60 -1.93
CA LEU A 198 9.15 10.29 -2.12
C LEU A 198 9.34 11.54 -3.00
N PRO A 199 8.44 11.81 -3.96
CA PRO A 199 8.53 13.00 -4.80
C PRO A 199 8.03 14.25 -4.06
N VAL A 200 8.54 14.50 -2.84
CA VAL A 200 8.06 15.56 -1.95
C VAL A 200 9.23 16.31 -1.30
N ALA A 201 9.22 17.64 -1.44
CA ALA A 201 10.18 18.53 -0.77
C ALA A 201 9.55 19.23 0.44
N LYS A 202 8.23 19.48 0.40
CA LYS A 202 7.46 20.16 1.42
C LYS A 202 6.08 19.52 1.52
N VAL A 203 5.50 19.47 2.71
CA VAL A 203 4.12 19.01 2.92
C VAL A 203 3.29 20.08 3.59
N ASP A 204 1.99 20.08 3.30
CA ASP A 204 1.00 20.92 3.97
C ASP A 204 0.65 20.36 5.35
N ARG A 205 0.69 19.02 5.49
CA ARG A 205 0.31 18.33 6.74
C ARG A 205 1.25 17.16 7.00
N LEU A 206 1.72 17.07 8.24
CA LEU A 206 2.39 15.89 8.77
C LEU A 206 1.44 15.17 9.72
N VAL A 207 0.98 13.97 9.33
CA VAL A 207 0.08 13.14 10.13
C VAL A 207 0.89 11.96 10.66
N VAL A 208 1.02 11.81 11.97
CA VAL A 208 1.84 10.77 12.60
C VAL A 208 0.99 9.94 13.54
N THR A 209 1.04 8.62 13.38
CA THR A 209 0.38 7.66 14.28
C THR A 209 1.38 6.62 14.81
N GLY A 210 0.93 5.82 15.78
CA GLY A 210 1.71 4.80 16.45
C GLY A 210 1.48 4.80 17.95
N GLY A 211 1.55 3.62 18.59
CA GLY A 211 1.28 3.49 20.02
C GLY A 211 2.26 4.30 20.89
N VAL A 212 3.54 4.31 20.52
CA VAL A 212 4.56 5.11 21.20
C VAL A 212 4.40 6.60 20.92
N VAL A 213 3.97 6.97 19.70
CA VAL A 213 3.71 8.37 19.31
C VAL A 213 2.58 8.95 20.14
N ARG A 214 1.44 8.26 20.26
CA ARG A 214 0.32 8.73 21.08
C ARG A 214 0.74 8.95 22.53
N ARG A 215 1.49 7.99 23.12
CA ARG A 215 2.04 8.13 24.47
C ARG A 215 2.96 9.34 24.62
N LEU A 216 3.87 9.55 23.66
CA LEU A 216 4.75 10.71 23.63
C LEU A 216 3.95 12.02 23.65
N PHE A 217 2.88 12.09 22.84
CA PHE A 217 2.04 13.28 22.75
C PHE A 217 1.23 13.50 24.01
N THR A 218 0.63 12.46 24.60
CA THR A 218 -0.03 12.54 25.90
C THR A 218 0.92 13.07 26.98
N LEU A 219 2.19 12.65 27.00
CA LEU A 219 3.18 13.15 27.95
C LEU A 219 3.57 14.62 27.72
N ILE A 220 3.52 15.11 26.47
CA ILE A 220 3.83 16.51 26.14
C ILE A 220 2.63 17.42 26.45
N ILE A 221 1.42 16.99 26.09
CA ILE A 221 0.18 17.78 26.20
C ILE A 221 -0.43 17.68 27.60
N GLY A 222 -0.24 16.54 28.27
CA GLY A 222 -0.90 16.21 29.54
C GLY A 222 -2.34 15.74 29.39
N GLN A 223 -2.79 15.40 28.17
CA GLN A 223 -4.15 14.95 27.87
C GLN A 223 -4.13 13.83 26.82
N GLU A 224 -4.93 12.79 27.06
CA GLU A 224 -5.19 11.75 26.07
C GLU A 224 -6.13 12.30 24.97
N PRO A 225 -5.95 11.93 23.69
CA PRO A 225 -6.85 12.33 22.62
C PRO A 225 -8.25 11.75 22.83
N ALA A 226 -9.29 12.55 22.57
CA ALA A 226 -10.65 12.01 22.44
C ALA A 226 -10.75 11.12 21.17
N ALA A 227 -11.68 10.16 21.18
CA ALA A 227 -11.79 9.13 20.13
C ALA A 227 -12.00 9.69 18.71
N ASP A 228 -12.69 10.82 18.57
CA ASP A 228 -12.98 11.48 17.29
C ASP A 228 -12.19 12.79 17.13
N GLU A 229 -11.06 12.95 17.82
CA GLU A 229 -10.26 14.17 17.79
C GLU A 229 -8.86 13.90 17.22
N ILE A 230 -8.45 14.67 16.21
CA ILE A 230 -7.06 14.70 15.74
C ILE A 230 -6.31 15.76 16.53
N GLN A 231 -5.43 15.33 17.44
CA GLN A 231 -4.59 16.24 18.20
C GLN A 231 -3.62 16.98 17.29
N VAL A 232 -3.44 18.28 17.52
CA VAL A 232 -2.49 19.11 16.79
C VAL A 232 -1.43 19.63 17.76
N LEU A 233 -0.17 19.42 17.42
CA LEU A 233 0.97 19.86 18.22
C LEU A 233 1.94 20.67 17.37
N GLU A 234 2.48 21.75 17.92
CA GLU A 234 3.56 22.47 17.25
C GLU A 234 4.85 21.64 17.26
N ALA A 235 5.55 21.59 16.13
CA ALA A 235 6.76 20.79 15.96
C ALA A 235 7.85 21.10 17.02
N ARG A 236 7.95 22.37 17.44
CA ARG A 236 8.89 22.82 18.48
C ARG A 236 8.69 22.14 19.84
N LEU A 237 7.48 21.67 20.15
CA LEU A 237 7.19 21.02 21.43
C LEU A 237 7.79 19.61 21.48
N VAL A 238 7.77 18.88 20.37
CA VAL A 238 8.45 17.58 20.24
C VAL A 238 9.96 17.76 20.29
N ALA A 239 10.49 18.76 19.56
CA ALA A 239 11.92 19.09 19.61
C ALA A 239 12.39 19.42 21.03
N GLY A 240 11.69 20.33 21.72
CA GLY A 240 12.01 20.70 23.10
C GLY A 240 11.85 19.54 24.08
N TRP A 241 10.89 18.63 23.86
CA TRP A 241 10.81 17.40 24.66
C TRP A 241 12.06 16.53 24.44
N TYR A 242 12.46 16.30 23.20
CA TYR A 242 13.65 15.51 22.88
C TYR A 242 14.92 16.09 23.52
N GLU A 243 15.13 17.40 23.40
CA GLU A 243 16.30 18.10 23.97
C GLU A 243 16.40 17.97 25.50
N ARG A 244 15.27 17.99 26.21
CA ARG A 244 15.23 17.79 27.67
C ARG A 244 15.44 16.34 28.08
N MET A 245 15.05 15.39 27.23
CA MET A 245 15.07 13.98 27.55
C MET A 245 16.37 13.31 27.15
N GLN A 246 17.05 13.73 26.08
CA GLN A 246 18.30 13.11 25.62
C GLN A 246 19.43 13.06 26.66
N PRO A 247 19.67 14.07 27.55
CA PRO A 247 20.80 14.03 28.46
C PRO A 247 20.54 13.18 29.71
N LEU A 248 19.30 12.72 29.92
CA LEU A 248 18.92 11.93 31.09
C LEU A 248 19.42 10.49 30.98
N THR A 249 19.78 9.90 32.11
CA THR A 249 20.00 8.45 32.21
C THR A 249 18.69 7.69 31.98
N PRO A 250 18.72 6.38 31.65
CA PRO A 250 17.49 5.59 31.49
C PRO A 250 16.55 5.68 32.68
N ALA A 251 17.09 5.59 33.92
CA ALA A 251 16.31 5.68 35.14
C ALA A 251 15.67 7.07 35.33
N GLN A 252 16.42 8.15 35.12
CA GLN A 252 15.89 9.52 35.20
C GLN A 252 14.82 9.77 34.14
N ARG A 253 15.01 9.24 32.93
CA ARG A 253 14.04 9.36 31.83
C ARG A 253 12.75 8.61 32.15
N ALA A 254 12.88 7.40 32.71
CA ALA A 254 11.76 6.58 33.18
C ALA A 254 10.95 7.29 34.27
N GLU A 255 11.63 7.79 35.30
CA GLU A 255 11.02 8.56 36.39
C GLU A 255 10.27 9.79 35.85
N ARG A 256 10.91 10.57 34.96
CA ARG A 256 10.30 11.78 34.39
C ARG A 256 9.09 11.49 33.50
N CYS A 257 9.05 10.33 32.86
CA CYS A 257 7.90 9.88 32.07
C CYS A 257 6.82 9.17 32.90
N GLY A 258 7.11 8.78 34.15
CA GLY A 258 6.25 7.87 34.92
C GLY A 258 6.10 6.50 34.26
N LEU A 259 7.15 5.99 33.62
CA LEU A 259 7.16 4.70 32.90
C LEU A 259 8.30 3.80 33.39
N ASP A 260 8.28 2.53 33.03
CA ASP A 260 9.46 1.68 33.13
C ASP A 260 10.56 2.10 32.13
N THR A 261 11.78 1.63 32.37
CA THR A 261 12.97 2.00 31.58
C THR A 261 12.85 1.63 30.11
N ASP A 262 12.22 0.50 29.79
CA ASP A 262 12.10 0.03 28.42
C ASP A 262 11.08 0.88 27.65
N ARG A 263 9.90 1.12 28.21
CA ARG A 263 8.89 2.00 27.60
C ARG A 263 9.37 3.44 27.46
N ALA A 264 10.13 3.95 28.44
CA ALA A 264 10.71 5.29 28.36
C ALA A 264 11.78 5.39 27.27
N ALA A 265 12.59 4.34 27.07
CA ALA A 265 13.61 4.30 26.02
C ALA A 265 12.98 4.36 24.61
N MET A 266 11.83 3.73 24.39
CA MET A 266 11.12 3.72 23.10
C MET A 266 10.63 5.10 22.65
N LEU A 267 10.42 6.04 23.56
CA LEU A 267 9.95 7.40 23.24
C LEU A 267 11.02 8.23 22.50
N LEU A 268 12.31 7.99 22.76
CA LEU A 268 13.41 8.74 22.14
C LEU A 268 13.47 8.53 20.61
N PRO A 269 13.47 7.30 20.08
CA PRO A 269 13.42 7.08 18.63
C PRO A 269 12.21 7.74 17.96
N ALA A 270 11.02 7.63 18.55
CA ALA A 270 9.83 8.27 18.00
C ALA A 270 9.96 9.79 17.92
N ALA A 271 10.40 10.43 19.02
CA ALA A 271 10.62 11.87 19.06
C ALA A 271 11.72 12.32 18.08
N ALA A 272 12.81 11.56 17.95
CA ALA A 272 13.90 11.85 17.03
C ALA A 272 13.41 11.82 15.56
N LEU A 273 12.70 10.76 15.16
CA LEU A 273 12.19 10.64 13.79
C LEU A 273 11.22 11.78 13.45
N ILE A 274 10.28 12.07 14.34
CA ILE A 274 9.30 13.16 14.15
C ILE A 274 10.02 14.51 14.01
N ARG A 275 11.02 14.79 14.85
CA ARG A 275 11.80 16.04 14.80
C ARG A 275 12.51 16.19 13.44
N HIS A 276 13.23 15.16 12.99
CA HIS A 276 13.93 15.20 11.70
C HIS A 276 12.96 15.28 10.51
N LEU A 277 11.79 14.66 10.59
CA LEU A 277 10.72 14.80 9.59
C LEU A 277 10.22 16.25 9.50
N CYS A 278 9.95 16.88 10.64
CA CYS A 278 9.51 18.28 10.68
C CYS A 278 10.56 19.21 10.08
N GLU A 279 11.84 19.02 10.44
CA GLU A 279 12.96 19.82 9.91
C GLU A 279 13.13 19.66 8.40
N ARG A 280 13.01 18.43 7.86
CA ARG A 280 13.21 18.16 6.44
C ARG A 280 12.05 18.57 5.57
N THR A 281 10.83 18.49 6.09
CA THR A 281 9.61 18.80 5.33
C THR A 281 9.12 20.24 5.54
N GLY A 282 9.67 20.95 6.52
CA GLY A 282 9.24 22.29 6.90
C GLY A 282 7.89 22.32 7.63
N ALA A 283 7.39 21.18 8.11
CA ALA A 283 6.13 21.10 8.84
C ALA A 283 6.25 21.80 10.21
N SER A 284 5.43 22.82 10.44
CA SER A 284 5.40 23.56 11.71
C SER A 284 4.46 22.93 12.75
N SER A 285 3.58 22.04 12.32
CA SER A 285 2.66 21.30 13.19
C SER A 285 2.52 19.84 12.78
N ILE A 286 2.25 19.00 13.77
CA ILE A 286 2.08 17.56 13.68
C ILE A 286 0.64 17.23 14.08
N ARG A 287 0.00 16.37 13.31
CA ARG A 287 -1.36 15.87 13.57
C ARG A 287 -1.28 14.43 14.03
N VAL A 288 -1.86 14.11 15.18
CA VAL A 288 -1.86 12.76 15.74
C VAL A 288 -3.28 12.25 15.86
N PRO A 289 -3.73 11.39 14.93
CA PRO A 289 -5.03 10.75 15.03
C PRO A 289 -5.01 9.61 16.07
N PRO A 290 -6.09 9.38 16.83
CA PRO A 290 -6.24 8.32 17.83
C PRO A 290 -6.54 6.95 17.18
N ILE A 291 -5.91 6.65 16.05
CA ILE A 291 -6.16 5.44 15.26
C ILE A 291 -5.09 4.37 15.47
N THR A 292 -5.48 3.14 15.20
CA THR A 292 -4.65 1.93 15.21
C THR A 292 -4.85 1.16 13.91
N LEU A 293 -4.02 0.13 13.68
CA LEU A 293 -4.22 -0.78 12.55
C LEU A 293 -5.62 -1.42 12.57
N ARG A 294 -6.16 -1.68 13.76
CA ARG A 294 -7.50 -2.25 13.95
C ARG A 294 -8.60 -1.36 13.39
N ASP A 295 -8.44 -0.04 13.43
CA ASP A 295 -9.38 0.90 12.80
C ASP A 295 -9.39 0.75 11.27
N GLY A 296 -8.22 0.47 10.68
CA GLY A 296 -8.09 0.14 9.26
C GLY A 296 -8.72 -1.21 8.92
N LEU A 297 -8.52 -2.22 9.77
CA LEU A 297 -9.17 -3.52 9.60
C LEU A 297 -10.69 -3.40 9.71
N MET A 298 -11.20 -2.56 10.61
CA MET A 298 -12.62 -2.25 10.69
C MET A 298 -13.12 -1.57 9.41
N ALA A 299 -12.32 -0.70 8.80
CA ALA A 299 -12.65 -0.05 7.53
C ALA A 299 -12.94 -1.06 6.42
N ASP A 300 -12.15 -2.14 6.32
CA ASP A 300 -12.36 -3.21 5.33
C ASP A 300 -13.67 -3.99 5.53
N LEU A 301 -14.21 -3.99 6.74
CA LEU A 301 -15.42 -4.75 7.07
C LEU A 301 -16.70 -3.94 6.86
N LEU A 302 -16.59 -2.63 6.64
CA LEU A 302 -17.73 -1.73 6.47
C LEU A 302 -18.42 -1.91 5.10
N PRO A 303 -19.75 -1.70 5.03
CA PRO A 303 -20.47 -1.60 3.77
C PRO A 303 -19.87 -0.51 2.88
N GLY A 304 -19.66 -0.82 1.60
CA GLY A 304 -19.08 0.12 0.62
C GLY A 304 -17.55 0.20 0.65
N ALA A 305 -16.88 -0.56 1.53
CA ALA A 305 -15.44 -0.74 1.45
C ALA A 305 -15.04 -1.50 0.17
N GLU A 306 -13.86 -1.20 -0.36
CA GLU A 306 -13.24 -1.95 -1.46
C GLU A 306 -12.81 -3.36 -1.01
N GLY A 307 -12.71 -3.55 0.30
CA GLY A 307 -12.27 -4.78 0.95
C GLY A 307 -10.76 -4.85 1.16
N PRO A 308 -10.28 -5.95 1.78
CA PRO A 308 -8.86 -6.18 2.03
C PRO A 308 -8.02 -6.05 0.76
N HIS A 309 -6.80 -5.51 0.89
CA HIS A 309 -5.85 -5.29 -0.21
C HIS A 309 -6.27 -4.30 -1.30
N HIS A 310 -7.49 -3.76 -1.27
CA HIS A 310 -7.97 -2.92 -2.35
C HIS A 310 -8.11 -1.45 -1.95
N LEU A 311 -7.68 -0.60 -2.87
CA LEU A 311 -8.05 0.82 -2.91
C LEU A 311 -8.94 1.08 -4.11
N GLY A 312 -9.75 2.14 -3.98
CA GLY A 312 -10.60 2.60 -5.06
C GLY A 312 -9.78 3.01 -6.28
N SER A 313 -10.38 2.89 -7.47
CA SER A 313 -9.70 3.07 -8.76
C SER A 313 -8.97 4.40 -8.88
N SER A 314 -9.51 5.46 -8.29
CA SER A 314 -8.91 6.80 -8.32
C SER A 314 -7.55 6.87 -7.61
N HIS A 315 -7.34 6.06 -6.56
CA HIS A 315 -6.06 5.96 -5.84
C HIS A 315 -5.03 5.21 -6.70
N LEU A 316 -5.42 4.06 -7.25
CA LEU A 316 -4.54 3.24 -8.10
C LEU A 316 -4.07 4.01 -9.34
N LEU A 317 -4.98 4.73 -10.00
CA LEU A 317 -4.62 5.54 -11.15
C LEU A 317 -3.78 6.77 -10.77
N ALA A 318 -3.87 7.26 -9.53
CA ALA A 318 -3.00 8.32 -9.05
C ALA A 318 -1.58 7.79 -8.76
N GLU A 319 -1.45 6.60 -8.16
CA GLU A 319 -0.17 5.89 -8.01
C GLU A 319 0.49 5.63 -9.37
N ALA A 320 -0.25 5.11 -10.36
CA ALA A 320 0.28 4.85 -11.70
C ALA A 320 0.90 6.11 -12.33
N ARG A 321 0.23 7.27 -12.20
CA ARG A 321 0.76 8.55 -12.68
C ARG A 321 2.01 8.99 -11.91
N GLN A 322 2.06 8.75 -10.60
CA GLN A 322 3.27 9.01 -9.82
C GLN A 322 4.44 8.13 -10.24
N LEU A 323 4.21 6.85 -10.54
CA LEU A 323 5.25 5.96 -11.07
C LEU A 323 5.79 6.48 -12.41
N VAL A 324 4.91 6.91 -13.31
CA VAL A 324 5.33 7.53 -14.58
C VAL A 324 6.21 8.75 -14.32
N ALA A 325 5.80 9.64 -13.41
CA ALA A 325 6.58 10.82 -13.06
C ALA A 325 7.95 10.45 -12.43
N ARG A 326 7.97 9.48 -11.51
CA ARG A 326 9.18 9.00 -10.82
C ARG A 326 10.23 8.46 -11.79
N TYR A 327 9.80 7.74 -12.82
CA TYR A 327 10.69 7.20 -13.85
C TYR A 327 10.85 8.12 -15.06
N HIS A 328 10.48 9.40 -14.93
CA HIS A 328 10.60 10.43 -15.98
C HIS A 328 9.93 10.04 -17.31
N GLY A 329 8.81 9.30 -17.24
CA GLY A 329 8.02 8.93 -18.39
C GLY A 329 7.17 10.10 -18.91
N ASP A 330 6.80 10.02 -20.19
CA ASP A 330 5.86 10.96 -20.82
C ASP A 330 4.43 10.65 -20.36
N LEU A 331 3.94 11.44 -19.40
CA LEU A 331 2.62 11.26 -18.83
C LEU A 331 1.50 11.47 -19.86
N ALA A 332 1.65 12.43 -20.79
CA ALA A 332 0.61 12.70 -21.77
C ALA A 332 0.48 11.53 -22.77
N TYR A 333 1.60 10.94 -23.18
CA TYR A 333 1.62 9.73 -24.00
C TYR A 333 1.04 8.51 -23.26
N ALA A 334 1.39 8.33 -21.98
CA ALA A 334 0.87 7.26 -21.15
C ALA A 334 -0.67 7.35 -20.98
N GLU A 335 -1.17 8.53 -20.61
CA GLU A 335 -2.61 8.78 -20.44
C GLU A 335 -3.38 8.61 -21.75
N HIS A 336 -2.78 9.02 -22.86
CA HIS A 336 -3.38 8.83 -24.17
C HIS A 336 -3.52 7.34 -24.54
N THR A 337 -2.46 6.55 -24.33
CA THR A 337 -2.47 5.10 -24.56
C THR A 337 -3.52 4.44 -23.68
N ALA A 338 -3.58 4.81 -22.39
CA ALA A 338 -4.58 4.30 -21.45
C ALA A 338 -6.01 4.65 -21.88
N ALA A 339 -6.25 5.86 -22.37
CA ALA A 339 -7.57 6.26 -22.87
C ALA A 339 -8.02 5.41 -24.08
N LEU A 340 -7.12 5.09 -25.00
CA LEU A 340 -7.42 4.19 -26.12
C LEU A 340 -7.68 2.76 -25.63
N CYS A 341 -6.90 2.24 -24.68
CA CYS A 341 -7.14 0.94 -24.05
C CYS A 341 -8.54 0.86 -23.43
N CYS A 342 -8.94 1.88 -22.68
CA CYS A 342 -10.26 1.94 -22.06
C CYS A 342 -11.38 1.96 -23.11
N GLN A 343 -11.24 2.73 -24.19
CA GLN A 343 -12.22 2.73 -25.28
C GLN A 343 -12.35 1.35 -25.94
N LEU A 344 -11.23 0.66 -26.16
CA LEU A 344 -11.23 -0.71 -26.70
C LEU A 344 -11.90 -1.68 -25.75
N PHE A 345 -11.53 -1.68 -24.47
CA PHE A 345 -12.11 -2.51 -23.42
C PHE A 345 -13.62 -2.32 -23.34
N ASP A 346 -14.07 -1.08 -23.17
CA ASP A 346 -15.49 -0.77 -22.96
C ASP A 346 -16.36 -1.22 -24.16
N GLN A 347 -15.84 -1.12 -25.38
CA GLN A 347 -16.54 -1.50 -26.62
C GLN A 347 -16.35 -2.97 -27.03
N THR A 348 -15.45 -3.71 -26.40
CA THR A 348 -15.23 -5.14 -26.66
C THR A 348 -15.67 -6.02 -25.48
N ARG A 349 -16.46 -5.46 -24.56
CA ARG A 349 -16.94 -6.14 -23.36
C ARG A 349 -17.63 -7.49 -23.63
N GLU A 350 -18.40 -7.58 -24.71
CA GLU A 350 -19.08 -8.82 -25.11
C GLU A 350 -18.11 -9.94 -25.53
N LEU A 351 -16.90 -9.58 -25.98
CA LEU A 351 -15.88 -10.54 -26.38
C LEU A 351 -15.14 -11.12 -25.17
N HIS A 352 -14.79 -10.27 -24.18
CA HIS A 352 -13.93 -10.67 -23.08
C HIS A 352 -14.65 -10.97 -21.77
N GLY A 353 -15.86 -10.43 -21.53
CA GLY A 353 -16.63 -10.66 -20.31
C GLY A 353 -16.05 -10.10 -19.00
N LEU A 354 -14.82 -9.54 -19.02
CA LEU A 354 -14.17 -8.90 -17.87
C LEU A 354 -14.93 -7.69 -17.31
N GLY A 355 -14.69 -7.38 -16.03
CA GLY A 355 -15.43 -6.40 -15.25
C GLY A 355 -14.67 -5.09 -14.97
N PRO A 356 -15.21 -4.25 -14.07
CA PRO A 356 -14.63 -2.95 -13.75
C PRO A 356 -13.22 -3.04 -13.14
N ARG A 357 -12.91 -4.08 -12.37
CA ARG A 357 -11.59 -4.24 -11.76
C ARG A 357 -10.52 -4.48 -12.81
N GLU A 358 -10.75 -5.41 -13.75
CA GLU A 358 -9.82 -5.67 -14.85
C GLU A 358 -9.63 -4.46 -15.76
N ARG A 359 -10.68 -3.64 -15.94
CA ARG A 359 -10.58 -2.37 -16.65
C ARG A 359 -9.56 -1.43 -15.99
N VAL A 360 -9.57 -1.33 -14.66
CA VAL A 360 -8.61 -0.52 -13.90
C VAL A 360 -7.21 -1.10 -13.97
N LEU A 361 -7.05 -2.43 -13.91
CA LEU A 361 -5.75 -3.08 -14.08
C LEU A 361 -5.18 -2.82 -15.49
N LEU A 362 -6.02 -2.84 -16.53
CA LEU A 362 -5.63 -2.46 -17.89
C LEU A 362 -5.20 -1.00 -17.96
N GLU A 363 -5.99 -0.09 -17.40
CA GLU A 363 -5.70 1.35 -17.40
C GLU A 363 -4.38 1.64 -16.66
N PHE A 364 -4.17 1.03 -15.48
CA PHE A 364 -2.91 1.09 -14.75
C PHE A 364 -1.75 0.58 -15.61
N SER A 365 -1.88 -0.63 -16.18
CA SER A 365 -0.84 -1.25 -17.03
C SER A 365 -0.49 -0.38 -18.23
N ALA A 366 -1.49 0.26 -18.83
CA ALA A 366 -1.33 1.15 -19.96
C ALA A 366 -0.64 2.47 -19.56
N LEU A 367 -0.91 3.01 -18.38
CA LEU A 367 -0.19 4.18 -17.86
C LEU A 367 1.31 3.86 -17.67
N VAL A 368 1.62 2.71 -17.07
CA VAL A 368 3.01 2.37 -16.73
C VAL A 368 3.78 1.61 -17.82
N HIS A 369 3.18 1.35 -19.00
CA HIS A 369 3.76 0.42 -19.98
C HIS A 369 5.19 0.76 -20.45
N ASP A 370 5.57 2.04 -20.43
CA ASP A 370 6.86 2.53 -20.94
C ASP A 370 7.88 2.93 -19.86
N ILE A 371 7.58 2.79 -18.56
CA ILE A 371 8.49 3.25 -17.49
C ILE A 371 9.85 2.56 -17.50
N GLY A 372 9.94 1.34 -18.04
CA GLY A 372 11.21 0.62 -18.20
C GLY A 372 12.20 1.27 -19.16
N ALA A 373 11.77 2.26 -19.96
CA ALA A 373 12.67 3.05 -20.80
C ALA A 373 13.69 3.85 -19.98
N TYR A 374 13.37 4.16 -18.71
CA TYR A 374 14.28 4.77 -17.75
C TYR A 374 15.56 3.95 -17.54
N ILE A 375 15.44 2.61 -17.51
CA ILE A 375 16.59 1.71 -17.38
C ILE A 375 17.31 1.59 -18.73
N ASN A 376 16.58 1.16 -19.77
CA ASN A 376 17.12 1.02 -21.11
C ASN A 376 15.99 0.90 -22.14
N VAL A 377 16.14 1.55 -23.30
CA VAL A 377 15.20 1.41 -24.42
C VAL A 377 15.18 -0.03 -24.96
N ARG A 378 16.33 -0.71 -24.97
CA ARG A 378 16.44 -2.13 -25.30
C ARG A 378 15.76 -2.94 -24.19
N ASN A 379 14.89 -3.86 -24.57
CA ASN A 379 14.14 -4.70 -23.62
C ASN A 379 13.29 -3.94 -22.60
N ARG A 380 12.96 -2.66 -22.82
CA ARG A 380 12.18 -1.84 -21.88
C ARG A 380 10.91 -2.48 -21.34
N HIS A 381 10.23 -3.33 -22.11
CA HIS A 381 9.05 -4.06 -21.67
C HIS A 381 9.34 -5.06 -20.52
N LYS A 382 10.54 -5.68 -20.52
CA LYS A 382 11.03 -6.52 -19.42
C LYS A 382 11.42 -5.66 -18.21
N HIS A 383 11.99 -4.48 -18.45
CA HIS A 383 12.32 -3.53 -17.40
C HIS A 383 11.06 -2.93 -16.74
N THR A 384 10.02 -2.63 -17.52
CA THR A 384 8.72 -2.21 -17.02
C THR A 384 8.14 -3.27 -16.08
N MET A 385 8.09 -4.53 -16.53
CA MET A 385 7.66 -5.65 -15.69
C MET A 385 8.44 -5.70 -14.38
N TYR A 386 9.77 -5.68 -14.45
CA TYR A 386 10.64 -5.71 -13.26
C TYR A 386 10.39 -4.55 -12.30
N LEU A 387 10.22 -3.33 -12.82
CA LEU A 387 9.95 -2.14 -12.00
C LEU A 387 8.60 -2.25 -11.29
N ILE A 388 7.57 -2.78 -11.96
CA ILE A 388 6.25 -3.00 -11.36
C ILE A 388 6.34 -4.09 -10.29
N GLU A 389 6.94 -5.25 -10.58
CA GLU A 389 7.13 -6.37 -9.63
C GLU A 389 7.95 -5.96 -8.40
N SER A 390 8.87 -5.01 -8.55
CA SER A 390 9.74 -4.52 -7.47
C SER A 390 9.20 -3.28 -6.74
N SER A 391 7.96 -2.86 -7.02
CA SER A 391 7.35 -1.68 -6.41
C SER A 391 6.37 -2.06 -5.28
N ASP A 392 6.32 -1.22 -4.26
CA ASP A 392 5.39 -1.30 -3.14
C ASP A 392 4.05 -0.65 -3.52
N LEU A 393 3.12 -1.41 -4.13
CA LEU A 393 1.88 -0.87 -4.71
C LEU A 393 0.65 -1.12 -3.83
N ALA A 394 0.35 -0.17 -2.95
CA ALA A 394 -0.82 -0.24 -2.08
C ALA A 394 -2.13 -0.27 -2.90
N GLY A 395 -3.05 -1.17 -2.55
CA GLY A 395 -4.34 -1.32 -3.21
C GLY A 395 -4.37 -2.31 -4.38
N LEU A 396 -3.23 -2.95 -4.69
CA LEU A 396 -3.14 -4.14 -5.54
C LEU A 396 -2.76 -5.34 -4.68
N THR A 397 -3.44 -6.46 -4.87
CA THR A 397 -2.94 -7.75 -4.37
C THR A 397 -1.67 -8.16 -5.10
N THR A 398 -0.88 -9.07 -4.53
CA THR A 398 0.30 -9.64 -5.22
C THR A 398 -0.07 -10.23 -6.58
N GLU A 399 -1.20 -10.96 -6.67
CA GLU A 399 -1.69 -11.52 -7.93
C GLU A 399 -2.02 -10.43 -8.96
N GLU A 400 -2.62 -9.32 -8.53
CA GLU A 400 -2.96 -8.20 -9.41
C GLU A 400 -1.74 -7.41 -9.87
N GLN A 401 -0.76 -7.23 -8.98
CA GLN A 401 0.52 -6.61 -9.33
C GLN A 401 1.25 -7.45 -10.38
N ASP A 402 1.25 -8.78 -10.25
CA ASP A 402 1.79 -9.68 -11.27
C ASP A 402 1.01 -9.57 -12.58
N VAL A 403 -0.33 -9.50 -12.53
CA VAL A 403 -1.17 -9.28 -13.73
C VAL A 403 -0.77 -7.98 -14.42
N VAL A 404 -0.68 -6.87 -13.69
CA VAL A 404 -0.29 -5.55 -14.24
C VAL A 404 1.11 -5.61 -14.85
N ALA A 405 2.08 -6.23 -14.15
CA ALA A 405 3.44 -6.38 -14.64
C ALA A 405 3.50 -7.19 -15.95
N GLN A 406 2.75 -8.29 -16.03
CA GLN A 406 2.72 -9.12 -17.24
C GLN A 406 1.96 -8.44 -18.38
N VAL A 407 0.85 -7.75 -18.13
CA VAL A 407 0.14 -6.96 -19.16
C VAL A 407 1.08 -5.90 -19.74
N ALA A 408 1.75 -5.15 -18.88
CA ALA A 408 2.73 -4.15 -19.28
C ALA A 408 3.95 -4.77 -19.99
N ARG A 409 4.36 -6.01 -19.65
CA ARG A 409 5.41 -6.74 -20.36
C ARG A 409 5.03 -7.04 -21.82
N TYR A 410 3.80 -7.47 -22.05
CA TYR A 410 3.38 -8.00 -23.35
C TYR A 410 2.80 -6.95 -24.31
N HIS A 411 2.84 -5.66 -23.94
CA HIS A 411 2.42 -4.55 -24.82
C HIS A 411 3.19 -4.48 -26.16
N ARG A 412 4.36 -5.12 -26.26
CA ARG A 412 5.18 -5.17 -27.48
C ARG A 412 6.05 -6.43 -27.53
N LYS A 413 6.60 -6.71 -28.72
CA LYS A 413 7.48 -7.86 -28.99
C LYS A 413 6.73 -9.17 -28.79
N SER A 414 7.36 -10.18 -28.18
CA SER A 414 6.79 -11.52 -28.05
C SER A 414 5.48 -11.50 -27.27
N VAL A 415 4.61 -12.43 -27.62
CA VAL A 415 3.41 -12.78 -26.86
C VAL A 415 3.80 -13.67 -25.66
N PRO A 416 2.88 -14.03 -24.75
CA PRO A 416 3.17 -15.01 -23.72
C PRO A 416 3.64 -16.35 -24.30
N GLU A 417 4.81 -16.83 -23.86
CA GLU A 417 5.45 -18.06 -24.36
C GLU A 417 5.70 -19.04 -23.20
N PRO A 418 5.78 -20.36 -23.45
CA PRO A 418 5.89 -21.37 -22.38
C PRO A 418 7.12 -21.24 -21.47
N HIS A 419 8.18 -20.56 -21.92
CA HIS A 419 9.39 -20.35 -21.14
C HIS A 419 9.38 -19.01 -20.35
N HIS A 420 8.31 -18.21 -20.46
CA HIS A 420 8.14 -17.00 -19.67
C HIS A 420 7.59 -17.34 -18.28
N THR A 421 8.50 -17.60 -17.32
CA THR A 421 8.17 -18.08 -15.96
C THR A 421 7.14 -17.22 -15.23
N GLY A 422 7.29 -15.89 -15.26
CA GLY A 422 6.35 -14.96 -14.61
C GLY A 422 4.91 -15.09 -15.11
N PHE A 423 4.71 -15.41 -16.39
CA PHE A 423 3.38 -15.69 -16.93
C PHE A 423 2.90 -17.11 -16.60
N THR A 424 3.80 -18.10 -16.64
CA THR A 424 3.40 -19.50 -16.46
C THR A 424 3.03 -19.87 -15.02
N VAL A 425 3.61 -19.17 -14.03
CA VAL A 425 3.32 -19.35 -12.60
C VAL A 425 1.92 -18.84 -12.23
N LEU A 426 1.39 -17.87 -12.98
CA LEU A 426 0.04 -17.36 -12.74
C LEU A 426 -1.02 -18.46 -12.87
N PRO A 427 -2.05 -18.44 -11.99
CA PRO A 427 -3.25 -19.26 -12.13
C PRO A 427 -3.84 -19.15 -13.55
N ARG A 428 -4.39 -20.26 -14.06
CA ARG A 428 -4.93 -20.32 -15.44
C ARG A 428 -5.92 -19.19 -15.73
N ARG A 429 -6.77 -18.83 -14.76
CA ARG A 429 -7.73 -17.72 -14.88
C ARG A 429 -7.02 -16.39 -15.16
N LEU A 430 -5.94 -16.10 -14.44
CA LEU A 430 -5.20 -14.84 -14.55
C LEU A 430 -4.36 -14.79 -15.83
N ARG A 431 -3.90 -15.94 -16.34
CA ARG A 431 -3.24 -16.00 -17.66
C ARG A 431 -4.18 -15.57 -18.79
N VAL A 432 -5.46 -15.95 -18.72
CA VAL A 432 -6.48 -15.50 -19.69
C VAL A 432 -6.69 -13.99 -19.57
N VAL A 433 -6.81 -13.47 -18.34
CA VAL A 433 -6.92 -12.03 -18.09
C VAL A 433 -5.72 -11.28 -18.68
N VAL A 434 -4.49 -11.70 -18.38
CA VAL A 434 -3.27 -11.08 -18.91
C VAL A 434 -3.25 -11.09 -20.44
N SER A 435 -3.52 -12.22 -21.08
CA SER A 435 -3.54 -12.29 -22.55
C SER A 435 -4.58 -11.37 -23.16
N THR A 436 -5.78 -11.30 -22.56
CA THR A 436 -6.88 -10.43 -23.00
C THR A 436 -6.50 -8.96 -22.88
N LEU A 437 -6.05 -8.54 -21.70
CA LEU A 437 -5.68 -7.14 -21.44
C LEU A 437 -4.45 -6.72 -22.25
N ALA A 438 -3.45 -7.59 -22.37
CA ALA A 438 -2.27 -7.33 -23.20
C ALA A 438 -2.63 -7.22 -24.68
N ALA A 439 -3.59 -8.01 -25.19
CA ALA A 439 -4.06 -7.87 -26.56
C ALA A 439 -4.63 -6.47 -26.82
N LEU A 440 -5.49 -5.97 -25.92
CA LEU A 440 -6.06 -4.63 -26.01
C LEU A 440 -4.97 -3.54 -25.94
N LEU A 441 -4.03 -3.67 -25.00
CA LEU A 441 -2.92 -2.73 -24.85
C LEU A 441 -2.00 -2.70 -26.08
N ARG A 442 -1.73 -3.86 -26.71
CA ARG A 442 -0.93 -3.94 -27.95
C ARG A 442 -1.57 -3.18 -29.10
N ILE A 443 -2.91 -3.26 -29.23
CA ILE A 443 -3.66 -2.53 -30.25
C ILE A 443 -3.63 -1.02 -29.96
N ALA A 444 -3.94 -0.60 -28.74
CA ALA A 444 -3.87 0.81 -28.35
C ALA A 444 -2.48 1.41 -28.57
N TYR A 445 -1.43 0.70 -28.17
CA TYR A 445 -0.03 1.06 -28.40
C TYR A 445 0.31 1.16 -29.90
N ALA A 446 -0.30 0.33 -30.75
CA ALA A 446 -0.11 0.39 -32.19
C ALA A 446 -0.85 1.57 -32.85
N LEU A 447 -1.99 1.97 -32.30
CA LEU A 447 -2.78 3.11 -32.79
C LEU A 447 -2.08 4.46 -32.51
N ASP A 448 -1.26 4.57 -31.47
CA ASP A 448 -0.42 5.76 -31.21
C ASP A 448 1.07 5.49 -31.46
N VAL A 449 1.39 4.79 -32.56
CA VAL A 449 2.78 4.42 -32.91
C VAL A 449 3.72 5.62 -33.05
N GLU A 450 3.21 6.78 -33.45
CA GLU A 450 3.98 8.03 -33.57
C GLU A 450 4.21 8.73 -32.22
N ARG A 451 3.46 8.37 -31.16
CA ARG A 451 3.42 9.07 -29.86
C ARG A 451 2.97 10.53 -29.97
N CYS A 452 2.20 10.84 -31.01
CA CYS A 452 1.71 12.19 -31.31
C CYS A 452 0.25 12.38 -30.89
N GLN A 453 -0.37 11.35 -30.30
CA GLN A 453 -1.73 11.38 -29.78
C GLN A 453 -2.75 11.80 -30.85
N ARG A 454 -2.59 11.22 -32.04
CA ARG A 454 -3.28 11.65 -33.26
C ARG A 454 -4.70 11.12 -33.35
N ILE A 455 -4.96 9.91 -32.85
CA ILE A 455 -6.29 9.28 -32.82
C ILE A 455 -6.86 9.50 -31.44
N ARG A 456 -7.96 10.26 -31.28
CA ARG A 456 -8.53 10.54 -29.94
C ARG A 456 -9.70 9.64 -29.61
N THR A 457 -10.52 9.32 -30.61
CA THR A 457 -11.72 8.49 -30.44
C THR A 457 -11.72 7.33 -31.41
N LEU A 458 -12.18 6.17 -30.94
CA LEU A 458 -12.40 4.99 -31.76
C LEU A 458 -13.79 4.40 -31.55
N ARG A 459 -14.30 3.70 -32.58
CA ARG A 459 -15.49 2.87 -32.51
C ARG A 459 -15.17 1.46 -32.98
N CYS A 460 -15.50 0.47 -32.16
CA CYS A 460 -15.35 -0.94 -32.49
C CYS A 460 -16.63 -1.48 -33.14
N GLU A 461 -16.48 -2.30 -34.17
CA GLU A 461 -17.56 -3.04 -34.83
C GLU A 461 -17.06 -4.43 -35.19
N VAL A 462 -17.74 -5.47 -34.70
CA VAL A 462 -17.44 -6.86 -35.10
C VAL A 462 -18.24 -7.17 -36.36
N ARG A 463 -17.55 -7.56 -37.43
CA ARG A 463 -18.17 -7.94 -38.71
C ARG A 463 -17.51 -9.21 -39.24
N GLY A 464 -18.25 -10.33 -39.15
CA GLY A 464 -17.73 -11.63 -39.58
C GLY A 464 -16.56 -12.06 -38.71
N ARG A 465 -15.37 -12.19 -39.30
CA ARG A 465 -14.12 -12.53 -38.57
C ARG A 465 -13.23 -11.31 -38.31
N ASP A 466 -13.66 -10.10 -38.64
CA ASP A 466 -12.90 -8.88 -38.41
C ASP A 466 -13.48 -8.08 -37.23
N LEU A 467 -12.59 -7.56 -36.38
CA LEU A 467 -12.85 -6.39 -35.54
C LEU A 467 -12.43 -5.14 -36.32
N LEU A 468 -13.41 -4.35 -36.73
CA LEU A 468 -13.21 -3.05 -37.37
C LEU A 468 -13.08 -1.97 -36.28
N ILE A 469 -11.94 -1.28 -36.28
CA ILE A 469 -11.67 -0.13 -35.41
C ILE A 469 -11.75 1.13 -36.27
N HIS A 470 -12.91 1.80 -36.21
CA HIS A 470 -13.15 3.07 -36.86
C HIS A 470 -12.50 4.20 -36.05
N VAL A 471 -11.62 4.97 -36.67
CA VAL A 471 -10.88 6.05 -35.97
C VAL A 471 -11.29 7.43 -36.51
N ASP A 472 -11.08 8.48 -35.71
CA ASP A 472 -11.40 9.87 -36.06
C ASP A 472 -10.47 10.51 -37.11
N ARG A 473 -9.68 9.69 -37.82
CA ARG A 473 -8.62 10.11 -38.73
C ARG A 473 -8.83 9.56 -40.14
N ARG A 474 -8.46 10.37 -41.14
CA ARG A 474 -8.52 9.99 -42.57
C ARG A 474 -7.27 9.23 -43.02
N GLN A 475 -6.09 9.75 -42.69
CA GLN A 475 -4.81 9.12 -43.02
C GLN A 475 -4.41 8.20 -41.88
N VAL A 476 -4.47 6.89 -42.13
CA VAL A 476 -4.25 5.83 -41.12
C VAL A 476 -3.28 4.74 -41.61
N ALA A 477 -2.45 5.06 -42.61
CA ALA A 477 -1.61 4.07 -43.27
C ALA A 477 -0.56 3.47 -42.31
N LEU A 478 0.03 4.32 -41.47
CA LEU A 478 1.04 3.90 -40.50
C LEU A 478 0.41 3.08 -39.36
N GLU A 479 -0.75 3.48 -38.87
CA GLU A 479 -1.50 2.78 -37.83
C GLU A 479 -2.01 1.43 -38.34
N ARG A 480 -2.48 1.34 -39.60
CA ARG A 480 -2.81 0.07 -40.24
C ARG A 480 -1.62 -0.89 -40.26
N TRP A 481 -0.44 -0.41 -40.68
CA TRP A 481 0.78 -1.20 -40.67
C TRP A 481 1.16 -1.63 -39.25
N ALA A 482 1.10 -0.70 -38.29
CA ALA A 482 1.50 -0.95 -36.91
C ALA A 482 0.57 -1.93 -36.18
N VAL A 483 -0.73 -1.86 -36.44
CA VAL A 483 -1.77 -2.75 -35.89
C VAL A 483 -1.65 -4.14 -36.49
N ALA A 484 -1.49 -4.26 -37.82
CA ALA A 484 -1.28 -5.55 -38.48
C ALA A 484 -0.05 -6.30 -37.92
N GLY A 485 1.01 -5.58 -37.53
CA GLY A 485 2.18 -6.18 -36.90
C GLY A 485 2.05 -6.51 -35.40
N LYS A 486 0.91 -6.20 -34.74
CA LYS A 486 0.71 -6.42 -33.29
C LYS A 486 -0.64 -7.04 -32.92
N SER A 487 -1.48 -7.38 -33.89
CA SER A 487 -2.78 -8.00 -33.68
C SER A 487 -2.71 -9.50 -33.45
N ASP A 488 -1.52 -10.11 -33.53
CA ASP A 488 -1.26 -11.54 -33.28
C ASP A 488 -1.94 -12.05 -32.00
N LEU A 489 -1.66 -11.43 -30.86
CA LEU A 489 -2.25 -11.84 -29.59
C LEU A 489 -3.78 -11.62 -29.55
N PHE A 490 -4.28 -10.59 -30.23
CA PHE A 490 -5.72 -10.33 -30.29
C PHE A 490 -6.42 -11.42 -31.08
N SER A 491 -5.86 -11.82 -32.21
CA SER A 491 -6.36 -12.90 -33.05
C SER A 491 -6.30 -14.25 -32.32
N ASP A 492 -5.23 -14.53 -31.56
CA ASP A 492 -5.14 -15.75 -30.76
C ASP A 492 -6.19 -15.83 -29.65
N VAL A 493 -6.48 -14.69 -28.99
CA VAL A 493 -7.41 -14.64 -27.85
C VAL A 493 -8.87 -14.64 -28.30
N PHE A 494 -9.21 -13.86 -29.33
CA PHE A 494 -10.60 -13.62 -29.73
C PHE A 494 -11.00 -14.31 -31.04
N GLY A 495 -10.05 -14.87 -31.79
CA GLY A 495 -10.32 -15.48 -33.10
C GLY A 495 -10.72 -14.48 -34.19
N LEU A 496 -10.41 -13.18 -33.98
CA LEU A 496 -10.75 -12.08 -34.87
C LEU A 496 -9.51 -11.39 -35.44
N ASP A 497 -9.57 -11.00 -36.71
CA ASP A 497 -8.57 -10.15 -37.36
C ASP A 497 -8.86 -8.68 -37.05
N VAL A 498 -7.83 -7.87 -36.76
CA VAL A 498 -8.03 -6.45 -36.42
C VAL A 498 -7.77 -5.56 -37.63
N ARG A 499 -8.74 -4.70 -37.98
CA ARG A 499 -8.66 -3.78 -39.12
C ARG A 499 -8.90 -2.34 -38.68
N VAL A 500 -8.03 -1.42 -39.08
CA VAL A 500 -8.22 0.03 -38.84
C VAL A 500 -8.98 0.66 -40.02
N VAL A 501 -10.11 1.30 -39.72
CA VAL A 501 -10.98 1.96 -40.69
C VAL A 501 -10.91 3.48 -40.49
N PRO A 502 -10.51 4.26 -41.50
CA PRO A 502 -10.46 5.71 -41.41
C PRO A 502 -11.86 6.32 -41.38
N ARG A 503 -11.96 7.53 -40.86
CA ARG A 503 -13.19 8.35 -40.92
C ARG A 503 -13.62 8.57 -42.37
N GLU A 504 -14.84 8.14 -42.71
CA GLU A 504 -15.46 8.39 -44.02
C GLU A 504 -15.79 9.88 -44.23
N GLU A 505 -15.82 10.32 -45.49
CA GLU A 505 -16.34 11.64 -45.86
C GLU A 505 -17.88 11.64 -45.74
N ARG A 506 -18.42 12.70 -45.12
CA ARG A 506 -19.86 12.98 -45.16
C ARG A 506 -20.20 13.72 -46.42
#